data_AF-A0A2N3PUI6-F1
#
_entry.id   AF-A0A2N3PUI6-F1
#
_cell.length_a   1.000
_cell.length_b   1.000
_cell.length_c   1.000
_cell.angle_alpha   90.00
_cell.angle_beta   90.00
_cell.angle_gamma   90.00
#
_symmetry.space_group_name_H-M   'P 1'
#
loop_
_entity.id
_entity.type
_entity.pdbx_description
1 polymer ?
#
loop_
_entity_poly.entity_id
_entity_poly.type
_entity_poly.pdbx_seq_one_letter_code
_entity_poly.pdbx_strand_id
1 'polypeptide(L)'
;MHGLVCGLLAASATEDMAAAIRARDLTVSWLRWNYSGDVLEDDDLGRLLLRAGAVGQRYCLVQGHGHILIEHAGPNGGKARSAFQALEDWTRTHDFTFAGIADRCLLVDLAAWQRNGMPSVDAAPPLPFGADLDSHLLDLGADLGAGGAFLSFLDAMCEKAGRGVFVLNYESYEDVEEVPPGFRGPVSTLYCVAAGLKPNRILETHGIGRTSRVVFFDYSRQALDFRRRLDADWDGYDYPTYLRTAFARRDGAHYYLWPGADAGNMDWTELERLWTAELARWGGAEAFAAHWRRYRNLHHEYRFCNILDPHDLLAWIRDEPGAVIWWSNAFSTIYSARHHGLKDKRRLYEDWIGRLAERAPGLFLYGSDHSNSSVNGLTARDYRDGYFTRGGDPLLSRSFHRHAIRF
;
A
#
# COMPACT_ATOMS: atom_id res chain seq x y z
N MET A 1 -6.27 10.18 -11.01
CA MET A 1 -7.49 10.44 -11.79
C MET A 1 -8.63 10.93 -10.90
N HIS A 2 -8.97 12.22 -10.98
CA HIS A 2 -10.11 12.79 -10.28
C HIS A 2 -11.44 12.32 -10.91
N GLY A 3 -12.48 12.14 -10.08
CA GLY A 3 -13.80 11.79 -10.57
C GLY A 3 -13.97 10.33 -11.01
N LEU A 4 -13.13 9.42 -10.50
CA LEU A 4 -13.13 8.00 -10.87
C LEU A 4 -13.75 7.11 -9.78
N VAL A 5 -14.68 6.24 -10.17
CA VAL A 5 -15.10 5.07 -9.39
C VAL A 5 -14.63 3.78 -10.06
N CYS A 6 -14.22 2.79 -9.28
CA CYS A 6 -13.91 1.47 -9.81
C CYS A 6 -15.09 0.52 -9.65
N GLY A 7 -15.35 -0.26 -10.69
CA GLY A 7 -16.37 -1.28 -10.74
C GLY A 7 -15.75 -2.66 -10.93
N LEU A 8 -16.33 -3.67 -10.33
CA LEU A 8 -16.06 -5.08 -10.61
C LEU A 8 -17.28 -5.67 -11.29
N LEU A 9 -17.04 -6.34 -12.41
CA LEU A 9 -18.06 -7.11 -13.10
C LEU A 9 -17.78 -8.59 -12.86
N ALA A 10 -18.73 -9.28 -12.25
CA ALA A 10 -18.62 -10.72 -12.07
C ALA A 10 -18.50 -11.42 -13.43
N ALA A 11 -17.62 -12.41 -13.53
CA ALA A 11 -17.55 -13.22 -14.74
C ALA A 11 -18.85 -13.99 -14.94
N SER A 12 -19.25 -14.18 -16.20
CA SER A 12 -20.26 -15.18 -16.56
C SER A 12 -19.89 -16.53 -15.96
N ALA A 13 -20.90 -17.30 -15.52
CA ALA A 13 -20.74 -18.56 -14.78
C ALA A 13 -19.51 -19.38 -15.21
N THR A 14 -18.53 -19.47 -14.33
CA THR A 14 -17.40 -20.40 -14.45
C THR A 14 -17.70 -21.69 -13.69
N GLU A 15 -17.22 -22.82 -14.20
CA GLU A 15 -17.36 -24.12 -13.54
C GLU A 15 -16.50 -24.20 -12.26
N ASP A 16 -15.39 -23.44 -12.18
CA ASP A 16 -14.52 -23.38 -11.01
C ASP A 16 -14.78 -22.11 -10.18
N MET A 17 -15.70 -22.24 -9.22
CA MET A 17 -16.05 -21.17 -8.28
C MET A 17 -14.86 -20.74 -7.40
N ALA A 18 -13.96 -21.66 -7.05
CA ALA A 18 -12.82 -21.33 -6.19
C ALA A 18 -11.80 -20.46 -6.93
N ALA A 19 -11.53 -20.78 -8.20
CA ALA A 19 -10.71 -19.95 -9.07
C ALA A 19 -11.35 -18.56 -9.30
N ALA A 20 -12.68 -18.50 -9.50
CA ALA A 20 -13.42 -17.23 -9.65
C ALA A 20 -13.26 -16.31 -8.43
N ILE A 21 -13.48 -16.85 -7.23
CA ILE A 21 -13.29 -16.11 -5.97
C ILE A 21 -11.85 -15.62 -5.85
N ARG A 22 -10.88 -16.46 -6.22
CA ARG A 22 -9.47 -16.10 -6.17
C ARG A 22 -9.12 -15.00 -7.17
N ALA A 23 -9.66 -15.07 -8.39
CA ALA A 23 -9.48 -14.05 -9.42
C ALA A 23 -10.05 -12.71 -8.98
N ARG A 24 -11.26 -12.70 -8.42
CA ARG A 24 -11.88 -11.52 -7.78
C ARG A 24 -11.00 -10.93 -6.69
N ASP A 25 -10.54 -11.76 -5.76
CA ASP A 25 -9.75 -11.31 -4.61
C ASP A 25 -8.38 -10.73 -5.03
N LEU A 26 -7.74 -11.29 -6.06
CA LEU A 26 -6.52 -10.76 -6.65
C LEU A 26 -6.76 -9.42 -7.35
N THR A 27 -7.83 -9.30 -8.15
CA THR A 27 -8.22 -8.05 -8.80
C THR A 27 -8.40 -6.93 -7.79
N VAL A 28 -9.18 -7.18 -6.71
CA VAL A 28 -9.37 -6.17 -5.65
C VAL A 28 -8.05 -5.85 -4.94
N SER A 29 -7.24 -6.86 -4.61
CA SER A 29 -5.98 -6.65 -3.89
C SER A 29 -5.01 -5.75 -4.66
N TRP A 30 -4.90 -5.92 -5.98
CA TRP A 30 -4.07 -5.06 -6.84
C TRP A 30 -4.67 -3.67 -7.01
N LEU A 31 -5.99 -3.61 -7.20
CA LEU A 31 -6.69 -2.33 -7.33
C LEU A 31 -6.45 -1.44 -6.09
N ARG A 32 -6.49 -2.02 -4.90
CA ARG A 32 -6.27 -1.32 -3.61
C ARG A 32 -4.87 -0.75 -3.41
N TRP A 33 -3.88 -1.08 -4.25
CA TRP A 33 -2.57 -0.43 -4.13
C TRP A 33 -2.60 1.05 -4.45
N ASN A 34 -3.33 1.45 -5.49
CA ASN A 34 -3.41 2.85 -5.92
C ASN A 34 -4.84 3.41 -5.95
N TYR A 35 -5.86 2.62 -5.56
CA TYR A 35 -7.25 3.05 -5.48
C TYR A 35 -7.83 3.00 -4.06
N SER A 36 -8.22 4.17 -3.55
CA SER A 36 -8.76 4.36 -2.20
C SER A 36 -10.27 4.64 -2.14
N GLY A 37 -10.96 4.73 -3.29
CA GLY A 37 -12.41 4.96 -3.35
C GLY A 37 -13.24 3.69 -3.15
N ASP A 38 -14.56 3.81 -3.23
CA ASP A 38 -15.46 2.65 -3.20
C ASP A 38 -15.30 1.82 -4.48
N VAL A 39 -15.29 0.50 -4.31
CA VAL A 39 -15.30 -0.46 -5.41
C VAL A 39 -16.73 -1.00 -5.50
N LEU A 40 -17.44 -0.63 -6.55
CA LEU A 40 -18.78 -1.14 -6.81
C LEU A 40 -18.67 -2.52 -7.42
N GLU A 41 -19.54 -3.46 -7.05
CA GLU A 41 -19.58 -4.79 -7.66
C GLU A 41 -21.01 -5.13 -8.07
N ASP A 42 -21.16 -5.66 -9.29
CA ASP A 42 -22.42 -6.11 -9.87
C ASP A 42 -22.13 -7.26 -10.87
N ASP A 43 -23.17 -7.97 -11.27
CA ASP A 43 -23.14 -8.99 -12.33
C ASP A 43 -23.72 -8.47 -13.67
N ASP A 44 -24.22 -7.24 -13.68
CA ASP A 44 -24.71 -6.55 -14.88
C ASP A 44 -24.01 -5.19 -15.06
N LEU A 45 -23.44 -4.97 -16.24
CA LEU A 45 -22.72 -3.74 -16.56
C LEU A 45 -23.65 -2.51 -16.48
N GLY A 46 -24.88 -2.60 -16.97
CA GLY A 46 -25.83 -1.48 -16.96
C GLY A 46 -26.16 -1.02 -15.54
N ARG A 47 -26.48 -1.96 -14.63
CA ARG A 47 -26.70 -1.69 -13.21
C ARG A 47 -25.46 -1.12 -12.53
N LEU A 48 -24.28 -1.67 -12.82
CA LEU A 48 -23.02 -1.17 -12.29
C LEU A 48 -22.79 0.31 -12.70
N LEU A 49 -23.00 0.65 -13.96
CA LEU A 49 -22.83 2.02 -14.48
C LEU A 49 -23.90 2.99 -13.94
N LEU A 50 -25.14 2.54 -13.74
CA LEU A 50 -26.17 3.34 -13.08
C LEU A 50 -25.77 3.69 -11.64
N ARG A 51 -25.26 2.71 -10.88
CA ARG A 51 -24.76 2.92 -9.51
C ARG A 51 -23.53 3.84 -9.50
N ALA A 52 -22.62 3.67 -10.46
CA ALA A 52 -21.46 4.54 -10.64
C ALA A 52 -21.88 6.00 -10.96
N GLY A 53 -22.91 6.20 -11.77
CA GLY A 53 -23.49 7.52 -12.02
C GLY A 53 -24.15 8.13 -10.79
N ALA A 54 -24.83 7.32 -9.96
CA ALA A 54 -25.50 7.77 -8.75
C ALA A 54 -24.53 8.28 -7.66
N VAL A 55 -23.28 7.81 -7.63
CA VAL A 55 -22.23 8.33 -6.73
C VAL A 55 -21.60 9.64 -7.24
N GLY A 56 -22.08 10.19 -8.36
CA GLY A 56 -21.69 11.50 -8.88
C GLY A 56 -20.29 11.54 -9.49
N GLN A 57 -19.73 10.39 -9.85
CA GLN A 57 -18.41 10.29 -10.46
C GLN A 57 -18.51 10.50 -11.97
N ARG A 58 -17.45 11.03 -12.59
CA ARG A 58 -17.41 11.28 -14.03
C ARG A 58 -17.06 10.01 -14.80
N TYR A 59 -16.14 9.23 -14.26
CA TYR A 59 -15.59 8.06 -14.91
C TYR A 59 -15.83 6.81 -14.08
N CYS A 60 -16.08 5.69 -14.74
CA CYS A 60 -16.10 4.36 -14.12
C CYS A 60 -15.08 3.45 -14.81
N LEU A 61 -14.11 2.92 -14.03
CA LEU A 61 -13.21 1.86 -14.51
C LEU A 61 -13.76 0.51 -14.06
N VAL A 62 -14.34 -0.24 -14.99
CA VAL A 62 -14.91 -1.56 -14.77
C VAL A 62 -13.86 -2.62 -15.07
N GLN A 63 -13.60 -3.53 -14.13
CA GLN A 63 -12.71 -4.68 -14.29
C GLN A 63 -13.48 -5.99 -14.12
N GLY A 64 -13.25 -6.94 -15.01
CA GLY A 64 -13.65 -8.33 -14.80
C GLY A 64 -12.79 -9.00 -13.73
N HIS A 65 -13.33 -10.02 -13.06
CA HIS A 65 -12.56 -10.86 -12.15
C HIS A 65 -11.35 -11.47 -12.88
N GLY A 66 -10.16 -11.36 -12.29
CA GLY A 66 -8.90 -11.81 -12.90
C GLY A 66 -8.20 -10.75 -13.75
N HIS A 67 -8.83 -9.60 -14.02
CA HIS A 67 -8.14 -8.49 -14.66
C HIS A 67 -7.35 -7.67 -13.63
N ILE A 68 -6.06 -7.43 -13.89
CA ILE A 68 -5.11 -6.73 -13.01
C ILE A 68 -4.62 -5.45 -13.69
N LEU A 69 -4.59 -4.36 -12.92
CA LEU A 69 -3.84 -3.15 -13.28
C LEU A 69 -2.45 -3.23 -12.66
N ILE A 70 -1.43 -3.31 -13.51
CA ILE A 70 -0.03 -3.34 -13.11
C ILE A 70 0.44 -1.90 -12.84
N GLU A 71 0.71 -1.63 -11.57
CA GLU A 71 1.20 -0.34 -11.08
C GLU A 71 2.74 -0.37 -10.98
N HIS A 72 3.27 -0.88 -9.86
CA HIS A 72 4.69 -0.81 -9.51
C HIS A 72 5.34 -2.19 -9.38
N ALA A 73 4.58 -3.27 -9.54
CA ALA A 73 5.12 -4.62 -9.48
C ALA A 73 4.28 -5.54 -10.38
N GLY A 74 4.96 -6.27 -11.25
CA GLY A 74 4.36 -7.23 -12.16
C GLY A 74 5.42 -8.11 -12.82
N PRO A 75 4.99 -9.16 -13.54
CA PRO A 75 5.91 -10.11 -14.19
C PRO A 75 6.83 -9.45 -15.23
N ASN A 76 6.43 -8.29 -15.75
CA ASN A 76 7.17 -7.52 -16.74
C ASN A 76 7.99 -6.36 -16.11
N GLY A 77 8.29 -6.45 -14.81
CA GLY A 77 8.80 -5.32 -14.02
C GLY A 77 7.69 -4.35 -13.63
N GLY A 78 7.96 -3.46 -12.67
CA GLY A 78 7.01 -2.38 -12.39
C GLY A 78 7.28 -1.13 -13.20
N LYS A 79 6.32 -0.21 -13.16
CA LYS A 79 6.27 0.94 -14.03
C LYS A 79 6.62 2.20 -13.24
N ALA A 80 7.36 3.11 -13.88
CA ALA A 80 7.66 4.43 -13.33
C ALA A 80 6.40 5.31 -13.22
N ARG A 81 5.43 5.08 -14.11
CA ARG A 81 4.13 5.75 -14.14
C ARG A 81 3.05 4.77 -13.68
N SER A 82 2.15 5.22 -12.81
CA SER A 82 1.00 4.41 -12.36
C SER A 82 -0.03 4.23 -13.49
N ALA A 83 -0.79 3.13 -13.46
CA ALA A 83 -1.87 2.90 -14.42
C ALA A 83 -2.96 4.00 -14.29
N PHE A 84 -3.24 4.47 -13.08
CA PHE A 84 -4.16 5.60 -12.87
C PHE A 84 -3.66 6.94 -13.42
N GLN A 85 -2.35 7.21 -13.39
CA GLN A 85 -1.78 8.39 -14.08
C GLN A 85 -1.85 8.21 -15.59
N ALA A 86 -1.58 6.99 -16.10
CA ALA A 86 -1.72 6.68 -17.51
C ALA A 86 -3.16 6.90 -18.01
N LEU A 87 -4.15 6.42 -17.25
CA LEU A 87 -5.57 6.63 -17.55
C LEU A 87 -5.93 8.12 -17.53
N GLU A 88 -5.46 8.86 -16.52
CA GLU A 88 -5.76 10.28 -16.41
C GLU A 88 -5.27 11.08 -17.62
N ASP A 89 -4.03 10.92 -18.05
CA ASP A 89 -3.56 11.67 -19.23
C ASP A 89 -4.22 11.17 -20.52
N TRP A 90 -4.50 9.87 -20.62
CA TRP A 90 -5.22 9.31 -21.77
C TRP A 90 -6.60 9.97 -21.90
N THR A 91 -7.34 10.15 -20.80
CA THR A 91 -8.65 10.83 -20.83
C THR A 91 -8.60 12.31 -21.19
N ARG A 92 -7.43 12.96 -21.14
CA ARG A 92 -7.29 14.38 -21.52
C ARG A 92 -7.24 14.58 -23.03
N THR A 93 -6.91 13.54 -23.79
CA THR A 93 -6.67 13.62 -25.23
C THR A 93 -7.66 12.82 -26.07
N HIS A 94 -8.62 12.14 -25.44
CA HIS A 94 -9.59 11.29 -26.12
C HIS A 94 -11.02 11.60 -25.68
N ASP A 95 -11.92 11.71 -26.65
CA ASP A 95 -13.36 11.68 -26.44
C ASP A 95 -13.88 10.26 -26.63
N PHE A 96 -14.61 9.73 -25.64
CA PHE A 96 -15.09 8.36 -25.68
C PHE A 96 -16.38 8.20 -24.88
N THR A 97 -17.14 7.15 -25.18
CA THR A 97 -18.18 6.63 -24.26
C THR A 97 -17.61 5.44 -23.50
N PHE A 98 -17.05 4.47 -24.23
CA PHE A 98 -16.34 3.32 -23.71
C PHE A 98 -14.92 3.31 -24.26
N ALA A 99 -13.95 2.89 -23.44
CA ALA A 99 -12.59 2.62 -23.84
C ALA A 99 -12.07 1.35 -23.16
N GLY A 100 -11.20 0.61 -23.84
CA GLY A 100 -10.55 -0.60 -23.33
C GLY A 100 -11.00 -1.89 -24.02
N ILE A 101 -11.09 -2.96 -23.24
CA ILE A 101 -11.37 -4.31 -23.72
C ILE A 101 -12.75 -4.71 -23.19
N ALA A 102 -13.69 -4.95 -24.11
CA ALA A 102 -15.02 -5.44 -23.79
C ALA A 102 -14.96 -6.66 -22.86
N ASP A 103 -15.83 -6.69 -21.85
CA ASP A 103 -15.96 -7.77 -20.85
C ASP A 103 -14.71 -8.06 -19.99
N ARG A 104 -13.68 -7.20 -20.07
CA ARG A 104 -12.42 -7.36 -19.33
C ARG A 104 -12.02 -6.12 -18.55
N CYS A 105 -11.86 -5.00 -19.23
CA CYS A 105 -11.44 -3.75 -18.62
C CYS A 105 -12.00 -2.58 -19.43
N LEU A 106 -13.00 -1.90 -18.90
CA LEU A 106 -13.68 -0.80 -19.56
C LEU A 106 -13.55 0.48 -18.75
N LEU A 107 -13.02 1.54 -19.36
CA LEU A 107 -13.18 2.90 -18.86
C LEU A 107 -14.41 3.53 -19.53
N VAL A 108 -15.31 4.07 -18.72
CA VAL A 108 -16.57 4.66 -19.17
C VAL A 108 -16.63 6.13 -18.77
N ASP A 109 -16.84 7.04 -19.72
CA ASP A 109 -17.28 8.41 -19.40
C ASP A 109 -18.79 8.36 -19.16
N LEU A 110 -19.18 8.41 -17.88
CA LEU A 110 -20.57 8.23 -17.45
C LEU A 110 -21.48 9.33 -18.00
N ALA A 111 -20.95 10.55 -18.17
CA ALA A 111 -21.70 11.66 -18.72
C ALA A 111 -21.93 11.48 -20.23
N ALA A 112 -20.92 11.02 -20.98
CA ALA A 112 -21.08 10.67 -22.39
C ALA A 112 -22.05 9.49 -22.57
N TRP A 113 -21.93 8.44 -21.75
CA TRP A 113 -22.82 7.28 -21.76
C TRP A 113 -24.28 7.69 -21.53
N GLN A 114 -24.56 8.52 -20.53
CA GLN A 114 -25.90 9.05 -20.29
C GLN A 114 -26.42 9.93 -21.44
N ARG A 115 -25.60 10.86 -21.95
CA ARG A 115 -25.99 11.73 -23.08
C ARG A 115 -26.34 10.94 -24.36
N ASN A 116 -25.68 9.81 -24.56
CA ASN A 116 -25.88 8.94 -25.72
C ASN A 116 -27.02 7.91 -25.52
N GLY A 117 -27.84 8.06 -24.47
CA GLY A 117 -28.98 7.17 -24.22
C GLY A 117 -28.60 5.83 -23.60
N MET A 118 -27.50 5.77 -22.85
CA MET A 118 -27.01 4.57 -22.15
C MET A 118 -26.82 3.36 -23.09
N PRO A 119 -26.05 3.50 -24.19
CA PRO A 119 -25.87 2.41 -25.15
C PRO A 119 -25.19 1.20 -24.49
N SER A 120 -25.46 0.01 -25.03
CA SER A 120 -24.67 -1.18 -24.73
C SER A 120 -23.29 -1.09 -25.38
N VAL A 121 -22.35 -1.92 -24.91
CA VAL A 121 -21.00 -2.02 -25.49
C VAL A 121 -21.05 -2.46 -26.96
N ASP A 122 -21.99 -3.32 -27.33
CA ASP A 122 -22.18 -3.74 -28.74
C ASP A 122 -22.66 -2.59 -29.64
N ALA A 123 -23.52 -1.71 -29.11
CA ALA A 123 -24.05 -0.58 -29.85
C ALA A 123 -23.03 0.56 -29.99
N ALA A 124 -22.07 0.65 -29.07
CA ALA A 124 -20.98 1.63 -29.08
C ALA A 124 -19.66 0.94 -28.69
N PRO A 125 -18.97 0.31 -29.67
CA PRO A 125 -17.74 -0.43 -29.40
C PRO A 125 -16.68 0.41 -28.65
N PRO A 126 -15.92 -0.17 -27.70
CA PRO A 126 -14.91 0.57 -26.95
C PRO A 126 -13.76 1.05 -27.85
N LEU A 127 -13.29 2.27 -27.60
CA LEU A 127 -12.03 2.75 -28.16
C LEU A 127 -10.88 1.97 -27.51
N PRO A 128 -9.94 1.37 -28.27
CA PRO A 128 -8.83 0.63 -27.67
C PRO A 128 -7.93 1.56 -26.84
N PHE A 129 -7.43 1.05 -25.73
CA PHE A 129 -6.51 1.77 -24.83
C PHE A 129 -5.17 2.11 -25.50
N GLY A 130 -4.68 1.22 -26.38
CA GLY A 130 -3.43 1.40 -27.11
C GLY A 130 -2.20 1.16 -26.24
N ALA A 131 -1.01 1.25 -26.84
CA ALA A 131 0.23 0.77 -26.26
C ALA A 131 0.57 1.38 -24.88
N ASP A 132 0.21 2.65 -24.66
CA ASP A 132 0.50 3.36 -23.41
C ASP A 132 -0.20 2.73 -22.21
N LEU A 133 -1.42 2.22 -22.40
CA LEU A 133 -2.23 1.64 -21.35
C LEU A 133 -2.21 0.11 -21.38
N ASP A 134 -2.11 -0.53 -22.55
CA ASP A 134 -2.07 -1.99 -22.70
C ASP A 134 -0.93 -2.61 -21.88
N SER A 135 0.19 -1.90 -21.72
CA SER A 135 1.33 -2.37 -20.92
C SER A 135 1.08 -2.42 -19.40
N HIS A 136 -0.04 -1.84 -18.94
CA HIS A 136 -0.53 -1.87 -17.56
C HIS A 136 -1.62 -2.91 -17.33
N LEU A 137 -2.10 -3.60 -18.37
CA LEU A 137 -3.22 -4.51 -18.26
C LEU A 137 -2.71 -5.95 -18.26
N LEU A 138 -3.25 -6.77 -17.37
CA LEU A 138 -2.96 -8.19 -17.32
C LEU A 138 -4.25 -8.95 -17.07
N ASP A 139 -4.65 -9.76 -18.04
CA ASP A 139 -5.80 -10.66 -17.92
C ASP A 139 -5.33 -12.03 -17.47
N LEU A 140 -5.70 -12.41 -16.24
CA LEU A 140 -5.43 -13.75 -15.71
C LEU A 140 -6.51 -14.75 -16.15
N GLY A 141 -7.65 -14.28 -16.66
CA GLY A 141 -8.88 -15.05 -16.81
C GLY A 141 -9.62 -15.19 -15.48
N ALA A 142 -10.95 -15.33 -15.55
CA ALA A 142 -11.80 -15.52 -14.38
C ALA A 142 -11.52 -16.86 -13.66
N ASP A 143 -10.98 -17.83 -14.37
CA ASP A 143 -10.53 -19.14 -13.86
C ASP A 143 -9.01 -19.18 -13.57
N LEU A 144 -8.32 -18.04 -13.72
CA LEU A 144 -6.87 -17.91 -13.62
C LEU A 144 -6.08 -18.76 -14.64
N GLY A 145 -6.72 -19.28 -15.70
CA GLY A 145 -6.10 -20.15 -16.70
C GLY A 145 -4.96 -19.48 -17.48
N ALA A 146 -5.01 -18.15 -17.63
CA ALA A 146 -3.94 -17.35 -18.24
C ALA A 146 -2.92 -16.80 -17.22
N GLY A 147 -3.13 -17.05 -15.93
CA GLY A 147 -2.38 -16.43 -14.84
C GLY A 147 -1.04 -17.07 -14.49
N GLY A 148 -0.59 -18.12 -15.19
CA GLY A 148 0.58 -18.92 -14.78
C GLY A 148 1.86 -18.10 -14.52
N ALA A 149 2.18 -17.15 -15.42
CA ALA A 149 3.35 -16.29 -15.27
C ALA A 149 3.22 -15.33 -14.07
N PHE A 150 2.01 -14.80 -13.85
CA PHE A 150 1.73 -13.92 -12.72
C PHE A 150 1.81 -14.67 -11.39
N LEU A 151 1.22 -15.86 -11.29
CA LEU A 151 1.28 -16.69 -10.10
C LEU A 151 2.72 -17.10 -9.75
N SER A 152 3.52 -17.43 -10.77
CA SER A 152 4.96 -17.71 -10.61
C SER A 152 5.72 -16.49 -10.10
N PHE A 153 5.38 -15.30 -10.61
CA PHE A 153 5.90 -14.04 -10.09
C PHE A 153 5.53 -13.83 -8.62
N LEU A 154 4.28 -14.09 -8.21
CA LEU A 154 3.87 -13.99 -6.81
C LEU A 154 4.67 -14.92 -5.91
N ASP A 155 4.86 -16.17 -6.32
CA ASP A 155 5.62 -17.17 -5.55
C ASP A 155 7.08 -16.71 -5.37
N ALA A 156 7.71 -16.21 -6.44
CA ALA A 156 9.06 -15.65 -6.37
C ALA A 156 9.16 -14.42 -5.44
N MET A 157 8.14 -13.56 -5.43
CA MET A 157 8.11 -12.40 -4.53
C MET A 157 7.86 -12.80 -3.08
N CYS A 158 7.09 -13.86 -2.82
CA CYS A 158 6.86 -14.37 -1.47
C CYS A 158 8.14 -14.99 -0.87
N GLU A 159 8.93 -15.70 -1.68
CA GLU A 159 10.27 -16.18 -1.26
C GLU A 159 11.16 -15.00 -0.85
N LYS A 160 11.23 -13.97 -1.70
CA LYS A 160 12.02 -12.77 -1.46
C LYS A 160 11.54 -11.97 -0.24
N ALA A 161 10.23 -11.96 0.03
CA ALA A 161 9.64 -11.20 1.13
C ALA A 161 10.26 -11.58 2.48
N GLY A 162 10.52 -12.86 2.74
CA GLY A 162 11.13 -13.32 4.01
C GLY A 162 12.53 -12.75 4.28
N ARG A 163 13.22 -12.29 3.24
CA ARG A 163 14.54 -11.64 3.29
C ARG A 163 14.53 -10.20 2.79
N GLY A 164 13.34 -9.60 2.73
CA GLY A 164 13.09 -8.27 2.20
C GLY A 164 13.67 -7.15 3.05
N VAL A 165 14.28 -6.15 2.42
CA VAL A 165 14.78 -4.93 3.09
C VAL A 165 14.32 -3.70 2.34
N PHE A 166 13.46 -2.88 2.96
CA PHE A 166 12.97 -1.62 2.39
C PHE A 166 13.83 -0.45 2.86
N VAL A 167 14.78 -0.01 2.03
CA VAL A 167 15.79 0.99 2.44
C VAL A 167 15.26 2.42 2.45
N LEU A 168 14.38 2.80 1.52
CA LEU A 168 13.81 4.16 1.46
C LEU A 168 12.40 4.22 2.08
N ASN A 169 11.57 3.21 1.80
CA ASN A 169 10.10 3.21 1.98
C ASN A 169 9.43 4.45 1.37
N TYR A 170 8.78 4.29 0.21
CA TYR A 170 8.17 5.38 -0.56
C TYR A 170 6.83 5.86 -0.01
N GLU A 171 6.36 5.31 1.11
CA GLU A 171 5.16 5.85 1.77
C GLU A 171 5.30 7.33 2.06
N SER A 172 4.26 8.09 1.70
CA SER A 172 4.14 9.49 2.07
C SER A 172 4.25 9.72 3.59
N TYR A 173 4.76 10.89 3.96
CA TYR A 173 4.77 11.40 5.33
C TYR A 173 3.52 12.19 5.70
N GLU A 174 2.63 12.50 4.74
CA GLU A 174 1.45 13.35 4.96
C GLU A 174 0.62 12.94 6.19
N ASP A 175 0.57 11.65 6.52
CA ASP A 175 -0.15 11.11 7.66
C ASP A 175 0.53 11.30 9.03
N VAL A 176 1.80 11.73 9.05
CA VAL A 176 2.64 11.87 10.26
C VAL A 176 3.30 13.24 10.39
N GLU A 177 2.98 14.21 9.52
CA GLU A 177 3.55 15.58 9.57
C GLU A 177 2.87 16.47 10.63
N GLU A 178 1.70 16.07 11.10
CA GLU A 178 0.97 16.80 12.12
C GLU A 178 0.75 15.96 13.37
N VAL A 179 0.82 16.61 14.54
CA VAL A 179 0.46 15.97 15.80
C VAL A 179 -1.06 15.74 15.82
N PRO A 180 -1.54 14.50 15.95
CA PRO A 180 -2.96 14.23 15.93
C PRO A 180 -3.65 14.77 17.20
N PRO A 181 -4.94 15.13 17.12
CA PRO A 181 -5.71 15.55 18.28
C PRO A 181 -5.63 14.54 19.42
N GLY A 182 -5.40 15.03 20.64
CA GLY A 182 -5.32 14.19 21.84
C GLY A 182 -3.96 13.55 22.12
N PHE A 183 -3.02 13.56 21.16
CA PHE A 183 -1.66 13.09 21.42
C PHE A 183 -0.93 14.05 22.38
N ARG A 184 -0.31 13.49 23.41
CA ARG A 184 0.48 14.24 24.41
C ARG A 184 1.90 13.70 24.37
N GLY A 185 2.76 14.39 23.63
CA GLY A 185 4.17 14.05 23.50
C GLY A 185 4.99 14.32 24.77
N PRO A 186 6.26 13.87 24.80
CA PRO A 186 6.96 13.20 23.70
C PRO A 186 6.54 11.74 23.51
N VAL A 187 6.98 11.11 22.42
CA VAL A 187 6.79 9.66 22.20
C VAL A 187 7.49 8.89 23.31
N SER A 188 6.78 8.01 24.03
CA SER A 188 7.38 7.14 25.04
C SER A 188 7.99 5.89 24.40
N THR A 189 7.21 5.18 23.60
CA THR A 189 7.66 4.04 22.79
C THR A 189 7.11 4.14 21.38
N LEU A 190 7.99 4.02 20.39
CA LEU A 190 7.61 3.78 19.01
C LEU A 190 7.77 2.30 18.68
N TYR A 191 6.67 1.62 18.39
CA TYR A 191 6.67 0.28 17.78
C TYR A 191 6.63 0.44 16.26
N CYS A 192 7.61 -0.04 15.51
CA CYS A 192 7.61 0.18 14.06
C CYS A 192 8.24 -0.94 13.25
N VAL A 193 7.81 -1.06 11.99
CA VAL A 193 8.54 -1.87 11.00
C VAL A 193 9.95 -1.34 10.75
N ALA A 194 10.85 -2.21 10.31
CA ALA A 194 12.26 -1.85 10.07
C ALA A 194 12.50 -1.08 8.76
N ALA A 195 11.43 -0.67 8.08
CA ALA A 195 11.45 -0.06 6.75
C ALA A 195 11.69 1.46 6.78
N GLY A 196 12.60 1.93 5.93
CA GLY A 196 12.78 3.34 5.59
C GLY A 196 13.05 4.29 6.76
N LEU A 197 12.68 5.56 6.57
CA LEU A 197 12.94 6.67 7.50
C LEU A 197 11.67 7.25 8.15
N LYS A 198 10.48 6.70 7.86
CA LYS A 198 9.22 7.13 8.49
C LYS A 198 9.21 7.04 10.03
N PRO A 199 9.87 6.08 10.70
CA PRO A 199 9.99 6.08 12.17
C PRO A 199 10.66 7.36 12.69
N ASN A 200 11.67 7.85 11.98
CA ASN A 200 12.37 9.08 12.32
C ASN A 200 11.42 10.28 12.18
N ARG A 201 10.63 10.34 11.10
CA ARG A 201 9.67 11.43 10.90
C ARG A 201 8.59 11.45 11.98
N ILE A 202 8.05 10.29 12.37
CA ILE A 202 7.11 10.15 13.50
C ILE A 202 7.72 10.75 14.77
N LEU A 203 8.97 10.40 15.09
CA LEU A 203 9.67 10.90 16.27
C LEU A 203 9.97 12.41 16.20
N GLU A 204 10.28 12.94 15.01
CA GLU A 204 10.51 14.38 14.82
C GLU A 204 9.22 15.17 15.04
N THR A 205 8.10 14.74 14.46
CA THR A 205 6.81 15.42 14.60
C THR A 205 6.27 15.34 16.03
N HIS A 206 6.35 14.17 16.66
CA HIS A 206 5.71 13.92 17.95
C HIS A 206 6.63 14.16 19.17
N GLY A 207 7.90 14.44 18.91
CA GLY A 207 8.90 14.78 19.91
C GLY A 207 9.59 13.55 20.52
N ILE A 208 10.88 13.73 20.80
CA ILE A 208 11.75 12.74 21.45
C ILE A 208 12.00 13.18 22.90
N GLY A 209 11.68 12.29 23.84
CA GLY A 209 11.95 12.43 25.27
C GLY A 209 13.22 11.69 25.70
N ARG A 210 13.67 11.95 26.94
CA ARG A 210 14.87 11.31 27.52
C ARG A 210 14.76 9.80 27.70
N THR A 211 13.54 9.31 27.86
CA THR A 211 13.22 7.89 28.07
C THR A 211 12.55 7.26 26.86
N SER A 212 12.53 7.98 25.72
CA SER A 212 11.98 7.43 24.49
C SER A 212 12.75 6.19 24.06
N ARG A 213 12.02 5.20 23.55
CA ARG A 213 12.60 3.98 22.99
C ARG A 213 11.89 3.59 21.71
N VAL A 214 12.59 2.79 20.91
CA VAL A 214 12.07 2.28 19.64
C VAL A 214 12.13 0.76 19.66
N VAL A 215 11.02 0.12 19.31
CA VAL A 215 10.91 -1.33 19.18
C VAL A 215 10.65 -1.62 17.71
N PHE A 216 11.71 -2.01 16.99
CA PHE A 216 11.60 -2.51 15.64
C PHE A 216 11.00 -3.90 15.64
N PHE A 217 10.06 -4.13 14.73
CA PHE A 217 9.48 -5.43 14.49
C PHE A 217 9.40 -5.73 13.00
N ASP A 218 9.79 -6.93 12.57
CA ASP A 218 9.73 -7.28 11.15
C ASP A 218 9.69 -8.80 10.97
N TYR A 219 9.06 -9.26 9.88
CA TYR A 219 9.06 -10.67 9.51
C TYR A 219 10.28 -11.05 8.67
N SER A 220 11.14 -10.08 8.32
CA SER A 220 12.46 -10.32 7.74
C SER A 220 13.59 -10.12 8.75
N ARG A 221 14.38 -11.18 8.96
CA ARG A 221 15.61 -11.09 9.78
C ARG A 221 16.63 -10.14 9.17
N GLN A 222 16.71 -10.11 7.84
CA GLN A 222 17.60 -9.24 7.09
C GLN A 222 17.22 -7.77 7.23
N ALA A 223 15.92 -7.43 7.27
CA ALA A 223 15.47 -6.06 7.55
C ALA A 223 15.91 -5.59 8.94
N LEU A 224 15.70 -6.42 9.96
CA LEU A 224 16.11 -6.10 11.34
C LEU A 224 17.62 -5.96 11.48
N ASP A 225 18.38 -6.83 10.80
CA ASP A 225 19.83 -6.80 10.82
C ASP A 225 20.38 -5.57 10.06
N PHE A 226 19.81 -5.24 8.90
CA PHE A 226 20.09 -3.99 8.19
C PHE A 226 19.81 -2.77 9.08
N ARG A 227 18.64 -2.71 9.72
CA ARG A 227 18.29 -1.58 10.60
C ARG A 227 19.25 -1.45 11.79
N ARG A 228 19.63 -2.58 12.40
CA ARG A 228 20.60 -2.60 13.50
C ARG A 228 21.93 -1.98 13.10
N ARG A 229 22.43 -2.32 11.91
CA ARG A 229 23.66 -1.73 11.37
C ARG A 229 23.49 -0.26 11.02
N LEU A 230 22.34 0.12 10.47
CA LEU A 230 22.06 1.51 10.14
C LEU A 230 22.16 2.37 11.40
N ASP A 231 21.48 1.96 12.46
CA ASP A 231 21.44 2.68 13.73
C ASP A 231 22.83 2.71 14.43
N ALA A 232 23.66 1.68 14.24
CA ALA A 232 25.00 1.59 14.83
C ALA A 232 26.07 2.37 14.05
N ASP A 233 26.07 2.22 12.72
CA ASP A 233 27.22 2.55 11.86
C ASP A 233 27.02 3.88 11.10
N TRP A 234 25.78 4.26 10.78
CA TRP A 234 25.52 5.46 9.99
C TRP A 234 25.51 6.71 10.86
N ASP A 235 26.17 7.78 10.42
CA ASP A 235 26.28 9.06 11.14
C ASP A 235 25.19 10.08 10.77
N GLY A 236 24.34 9.75 9.79
CA GLY A 236 23.26 10.60 9.30
C GLY A 236 23.64 11.45 8.08
N TYR A 237 24.85 11.30 7.53
CA TYR A 237 25.29 11.97 6.31
C TYR A 237 25.46 10.99 5.15
N ASP A 238 25.21 11.47 3.93
CA ASP A 238 25.45 10.71 2.69
C ASP A 238 24.88 9.28 2.72
N TYR A 239 23.55 9.19 2.85
CA TYR A 239 22.84 7.90 2.81
C TYR A 239 23.15 7.06 1.56
N PRO A 240 23.28 7.63 0.34
CA PRO A 240 23.69 6.87 -0.85
C PRO A 240 25.02 6.14 -0.67
N THR A 241 26.05 6.78 -0.12
CA THR A 241 27.34 6.13 0.15
C THR A 241 27.24 5.04 1.21
N TYR A 242 26.43 5.23 2.25
CA TYR A 242 26.13 4.16 3.21
C TYR A 242 25.50 2.94 2.51
N LEU A 243 24.49 3.17 1.64
CA LEU A 243 23.82 2.10 0.90
C LEU A 243 24.74 1.35 -0.06
N ARG A 244 25.67 2.03 -0.75
CA ARG A 244 26.71 1.38 -1.57
C ARG A 244 27.49 0.34 -0.76
N THR A 245 27.87 0.71 0.46
CA THR A 245 28.60 -0.17 1.38
C THR A 245 27.73 -1.32 1.88
N ALA A 246 26.46 -1.05 2.19
CA ALA A 246 25.53 -2.08 2.64
C ALA A 246 25.29 -3.14 1.55
N PHE A 247 25.05 -2.73 0.30
CA PHE A 247 24.78 -3.64 -0.81
C PHE A 247 25.97 -4.52 -1.20
N ALA A 248 27.20 -4.08 -0.91
CA ALA A 248 28.41 -4.88 -1.15
C ALA A 248 28.51 -6.13 -0.25
N ARG A 249 27.76 -6.21 0.86
CA ARG A 249 27.90 -7.27 1.87
C ARG A 249 27.40 -8.66 1.44
N ARG A 250 26.59 -8.77 0.38
CA ARG A 250 26.05 -10.04 -0.16
C ARG A 250 25.49 -10.97 0.93
N ASP A 251 24.69 -10.44 1.85
CA ASP A 251 24.12 -11.13 3.02
C ASP A 251 22.81 -11.90 2.71
N GLY A 252 22.51 -12.11 1.43
CA GLY A 252 21.29 -12.77 0.97
C GLY A 252 20.02 -11.91 1.04
N ALA A 253 20.11 -10.68 1.54
CA ALA A 253 19.00 -9.73 1.57
C ALA A 253 18.44 -9.46 0.16
N HIS A 254 17.12 -9.33 0.08
CA HIS A 254 16.45 -8.79 -1.10
C HIS A 254 16.07 -7.35 -0.83
N TYR A 255 16.81 -6.41 -1.42
CA TYR A 255 16.55 -4.99 -1.25
C TYR A 255 15.38 -4.55 -2.13
N TYR A 256 14.32 -4.06 -1.48
CA TYR A 256 13.20 -3.41 -2.12
C TYR A 256 13.56 -1.94 -2.35
N LEU A 257 13.83 -1.66 -3.62
CA LEU A 257 14.20 -0.35 -4.15
C LEU A 257 12.99 0.15 -4.93
N TRP A 258 13.19 0.62 -6.16
CA TRP A 258 12.12 0.90 -7.11
C TRP A 258 11.98 -0.25 -8.12
N PRO A 259 10.93 -0.25 -8.93
CA PRO A 259 10.67 -1.35 -9.84
C PRO A 259 11.82 -1.61 -10.83
N GLY A 260 12.24 -2.88 -10.92
CA GLY A 260 13.33 -3.31 -11.81
C GLY A 260 14.74 -3.06 -11.28
N ALA A 261 14.90 -2.39 -10.13
CA ALA A 261 16.21 -2.15 -9.52
C ALA A 261 16.65 -3.29 -8.58
N ASP A 262 17.94 -3.57 -8.61
CA ASP A 262 18.68 -4.40 -7.69
C ASP A 262 20.06 -3.78 -7.39
N ALA A 263 20.84 -4.40 -6.52
CA ALA A 263 22.16 -3.92 -6.13
C ALA A 263 23.17 -3.86 -7.30
N GLY A 264 22.97 -4.65 -8.37
CA GLY A 264 23.83 -4.74 -9.53
C GLY A 264 23.50 -3.76 -10.65
N ASN A 265 22.25 -3.28 -10.74
CA ASN A 265 21.79 -2.35 -11.77
C ASN A 265 21.28 -0.99 -11.23
N MET A 266 21.62 -0.69 -9.97
CA MET A 266 21.22 0.55 -9.28
C MET A 266 21.55 1.81 -10.08
N ASP A 267 20.53 2.64 -10.31
CA ASP A 267 20.71 4.04 -10.70
C ASP A 267 21.04 4.88 -9.47
N TRP A 268 22.34 5.09 -9.24
CA TRP A 268 22.83 5.90 -8.13
C TRP A 268 22.49 7.39 -8.27
N THR A 269 22.32 7.89 -9.49
CA THR A 269 21.92 9.30 -9.71
C THR A 269 20.48 9.51 -9.25
N GLU A 270 19.60 8.57 -9.56
CA GLU A 270 18.22 8.61 -9.07
C GLU A 270 18.15 8.49 -7.54
N LEU A 271 18.95 7.61 -6.93
CA LEU A 271 19.03 7.51 -5.47
C LEU A 271 19.51 8.84 -4.83
N GLU A 272 20.51 9.49 -5.42
CA GLU A 272 20.99 10.80 -4.95
C GLU A 272 19.92 11.89 -5.09
N ARG A 273 19.13 11.86 -6.16
CA ARG A 273 17.97 12.75 -6.34
C ARG A 273 16.91 12.51 -5.27
N LEU A 274 16.55 11.26 -5.01
CA LEU A 274 15.59 10.88 -3.96
C LEU A 274 16.09 11.30 -2.57
N TRP A 275 17.37 11.08 -2.27
CA TRP A 275 17.97 11.52 -1.01
C TRP A 275 17.98 13.04 -0.86
N THR A 276 18.26 13.78 -1.94
CA THR A 276 18.18 15.25 -1.94
C THR A 276 16.76 15.74 -1.64
N ALA A 277 15.76 15.11 -2.24
CA ALA A 277 14.35 15.41 -1.96
C ALA A 277 13.97 15.09 -0.52
N GLU A 278 14.47 13.98 0.03
CA GLU A 278 14.29 13.64 1.45
C GLU A 278 14.90 14.72 2.34
N LEU A 279 16.17 15.08 2.16
CA LEU A 279 16.82 16.14 2.94
C LEU A 279 16.06 17.47 2.90
N ALA A 280 15.47 17.84 1.76
CA ALA A 280 14.66 19.04 1.66
C ALA A 280 13.45 19.02 2.61
N ARG A 281 12.79 17.86 2.80
CA ARG A 281 11.67 17.68 3.75
C ARG A 281 12.08 17.86 5.20
N TRP A 282 13.35 17.59 5.52
CA TRP A 282 13.92 17.77 6.85
C TRP A 282 14.44 19.19 7.11
N GLY A 283 14.39 20.08 6.11
CA GLY A 283 15.00 21.42 6.21
C GLY A 283 16.52 21.40 5.96
N GLY A 284 17.05 20.35 5.35
CA GLY A 284 18.45 20.20 4.94
C GLY A 284 19.21 19.12 5.70
N ALA A 285 20.44 18.85 5.25
CA ALA A 285 21.33 17.81 5.79
C ALA A 285 21.62 17.97 7.29
N GLU A 286 21.88 19.20 7.74
CA GLU A 286 22.20 19.47 9.15
C GLU A 286 21.02 19.19 10.08
N ALA A 287 19.80 19.54 9.66
CA ALA A 287 18.60 19.28 10.44
C ALA A 287 18.33 17.77 10.55
N PHE A 288 18.47 17.04 9.43
CA PHE A 288 18.41 15.58 9.44
C PHE A 288 19.47 14.96 10.35
N ALA A 289 20.73 15.36 10.22
CA ALA A 289 21.83 14.80 11.02
C ALA A 289 21.70 15.15 12.52
N ALA A 290 21.17 16.33 12.85
CA ALA A 290 20.83 16.68 14.23
C ALA A 290 19.74 15.77 14.80
N HIS A 291 18.68 15.49 14.04
CA HIS A 291 17.67 14.50 14.41
C HIS A 291 18.31 13.11 14.59
N TRP A 292 19.07 12.64 13.59
CA TRP A 292 19.66 11.31 13.59
C TRP A 292 20.58 11.07 14.79
N ARG A 293 21.37 12.06 15.20
CA ARG A 293 22.18 11.99 16.43
C ARG A 293 21.34 11.83 17.70
N ARG A 294 20.19 12.49 17.80
CA ARG A 294 19.26 12.29 18.93
C ARG A 294 18.66 10.89 18.89
N TYR A 295 18.19 10.49 17.72
CA TYR A 295 17.59 9.19 17.45
C TYR A 295 18.55 8.04 17.82
N ARG A 296 19.81 8.09 17.39
CA ARG A 296 20.82 7.05 17.67
C ARG A 296 21.08 6.80 19.15
N ASN A 297 20.86 7.81 20.01
CA ASN A 297 21.05 7.69 21.46
C ASN A 297 19.84 7.04 22.16
N LEU A 298 18.75 6.75 21.44
CA LEU A 298 17.60 6.04 21.99
C LEU A 298 17.91 4.57 22.22
N HIS A 299 17.15 3.96 23.13
CA HIS A 299 17.16 2.51 23.28
C HIS A 299 16.39 1.86 22.11
N HIS A 300 17.08 1.00 21.36
CA HIS A 300 16.51 0.28 20.22
C HIS A 300 16.41 -1.22 20.53
N GLU A 301 15.23 -1.79 20.34
CA GLU A 301 14.98 -3.24 20.39
C GLU A 301 14.62 -3.75 19.00
N TYR A 302 14.98 -4.99 18.68
CA TYR A 302 14.75 -5.62 17.38
C TYR A 302 14.05 -6.96 17.58
N ARG A 303 12.83 -7.10 17.06
CA ARG A 303 11.95 -8.25 17.28
C ARG A 303 11.57 -8.88 15.94
N PHE A 304 11.92 -10.15 15.77
CA PHE A 304 11.44 -10.93 14.64
C PHE A 304 10.00 -11.36 14.93
N CYS A 305 9.04 -10.83 14.17
CA CYS A 305 7.63 -11.23 14.29
C CYS A 305 6.87 -10.93 13.01
N ASN A 306 5.79 -11.68 12.78
CA ASN A 306 4.86 -11.43 11.69
C ASN A 306 3.59 -10.80 12.25
N ILE A 307 3.22 -9.59 11.83
CA ILE A 307 2.00 -8.94 12.32
C ILE A 307 0.70 -9.66 11.89
N LEU A 308 0.77 -10.50 10.85
CA LEU A 308 -0.33 -11.39 10.47
C LEU A 308 -0.55 -12.52 11.49
N ASP A 309 0.42 -12.76 12.39
CA ASP A 309 0.31 -13.59 13.59
C ASP A 309 0.82 -12.79 14.81
N PRO A 310 0.00 -11.89 15.36
CA PRO A 310 0.49 -10.80 16.20
C PRO A 310 0.81 -11.22 17.64
N HIS A 311 0.72 -12.51 17.99
CA HIS A 311 0.84 -12.98 19.38
C HIS A 311 2.14 -12.49 20.05
N ASP A 312 3.28 -12.70 19.39
CA ASP A 312 4.58 -12.30 19.92
C ASP A 312 4.70 -10.78 20.04
N LEU A 313 4.23 -10.02 19.05
CA LEU A 313 4.28 -8.56 19.08
C LEU A 313 3.42 -7.97 20.22
N LEU A 314 2.20 -8.48 20.38
CA LEU A 314 1.26 -8.02 21.42
C LEU A 314 1.78 -8.24 22.84
N ALA A 315 2.63 -9.25 23.06
CA ALA A 315 3.27 -9.46 24.36
C ALA A 315 4.18 -8.27 24.76
N TRP A 316 4.77 -7.57 23.79
CA TRP A 316 5.67 -6.43 24.00
C TRP A 316 4.99 -5.08 24.00
N ILE A 317 3.81 -4.96 23.38
CA ILE A 317 3.05 -3.72 23.34
C ILE A 317 2.51 -3.41 24.74
N ARG A 318 2.68 -2.17 25.22
CA ARG A 318 2.19 -1.72 26.52
C ARG A 318 1.25 -0.53 26.33
N ASP A 319 0.22 -0.45 27.18
CA ASP A 319 -0.62 0.74 27.26
C ASP A 319 0.13 1.80 28.08
N GLU A 320 0.86 2.69 27.40
CA GLU A 320 1.61 3.76 28.05
C GLU A 320 1.36 5.10 27.35
N PRO A 321 1.26 6.22 28.10
CA PRO A 321 1.07 7.54 27.51
C PRO A 321 2.16 7.86 26.50
N GLY A 322 1.76 8.38 25.33
CA GLY A 322 2.68 8.75 24.26
C GLY A 322 3.21 7.57 23.43
N ALA A 323 2.69 6.35 23.61
CA ALA A 323 3.05 5.23 22.76
C ALA A 323 2.46 5.37 21.35
N VAL A 324 3.23 4.97 20.35
CA VAL A 324 2.87 5.01 18.93
C VAL A 324 3.23 3.68 18.27
N ILE A 325 2.42 3.22 17.32
CA ILE A 325 2.77 2.09 16.46
C ILE A 325 2.62 2.45 14.97
N TRP A 326 3.56 1.98 14.15
CA TRP A 326 3.49 2.07 12.68
C TRP A 326 3.80 0.72 12.00
N TRP A 327 2.88 0.23 11.18
CA TRP A 327 3.01 -1.10 10.54
C TRP A 327 2.95 -1.11 9.00
N SER A 328 3.02 0.05 8.34
CA SER A 328 2.98 0.13 6.87
C SER A 328 1.74 -0.57 6.30
N ASN A 329 1.82 -1.17 5.11
CA ASN A 329 0.76 -1.89 4.41
C ASN A 329 0.80 -3.41 4.61
N ALA A 330 1.22 -3.90 5.78
CA ALA A 330 1.47 -5.33 6.02
C ALA A 330 0.34 -6.28 5.56
N PHE A 331 -0.92 -5.87 5.69
CA PHE A 331 -2.11 -6.64 5.29
C PHE A 331 -2.43 -6.59 3.78
N SER A 332 -1.73 -5.75 3.04
CA SER A 332 -1.93 -5.49 1.60
C SER A 332 -0.68 -5.73 0.75
N THR A 333 0.33 -6.39 1.31
CA THR A 333 1.56 -6.80 0.58
C THR A 333 1.28 -7.87 -0.48
N ILE A 334 2.23 -8.09 -1.39
CA ILE A 334 2.21 -9.22 -2.35
C ILE A 334 2.05 -10.56 -1.60
N TYR A 335 2.76 -10.72 -0.49
CA TYR A 335 2.65 -11.90 0.37
C TYR A 335 1.21 -12.11 0.85
N SER A 336 0.60 -11.07 1.41
CA SER A 336 -0.79 -11.12 1.88
C SER A 336 -1.75 -11.45 0.73
N ALA A 337 -1.61 -10.80 -0.43
CA ALA A 337 -2.44 -11.08 -1.60
C ALA A 337 -2.26 -12.51 -2.13
N ARG A 338 -1.05 -13.08 -2.06
CA ARG A 338 -0.77 -14.46 -2.50
C ARG A 338 -1.38 -15.52 -1.58
N HIS A 339 -1.37 -15.28 -0.28
CA HIS A 339 -1.73 -16.30 0.72
C HIS A 339 -3.14 -16.14 1.31
N HIS A 340 -3.75 -14.97 1.19
CA HIS A 340 -5.04 -14.68 1.82
C HIS A 340 -6.02 -14.08 0.82
N GLY A 341 -7.26 -14.60 0.83
CA GLY A 341 -8.40 -13.95 0.18
C GLY A 341 -8.86 -12.71 0.96
N LEU A 342 -9.77 -11.93 0.40
CA LEU A 342 -10.23 -10.67 1.03
C LEU A 342 -10.89 -10.93 2.40
N LYS A 343 -11.67 -12.01 2.51
CA LYS A 343 -12.31 -12.42 3.77
C LYS A 343 -11.29 -12.77 4.84
N ASP A 344 -10.21 -13.46 4.47
CA ASP A 344 -9.13 -13.81 5.40
C ASP A 344 -8.34 -12.59 5.84
N LYS A 345 -7.98 -11.69 4.91
CA LYS A 345 -7.30 -10.43 5.24
C LYS A 345 -8.13 -9.60 6.22
N ARG A 346 -9.44 -9.48 5.99
CA ARG A 346 -10.37 -8.82 6.90
C ARG A 346 -10.34 -9.45 8.28
N ARG A 347 -10.45 -10.77 8.38
CA ARG A 347 -10.44 -11.51 9.66
C ARG A 347 -9.13 -11.31 10.42
N LEU A 348 -7.99 -11.44 9.74
CA LEU A 348 -6.66 -11.22 10.33
C LEU A 348 -6.53 -9.80 10.86
N TYR A 349 -7.03 -8.82 10.11
CA TYR A 349 -7.01 -7.43 10.51
C TYR A 349 -7.94 -7.11 11.68
N GLU A 350 -9.16 -7.66 11.67
CA GLU A 350 -10.12 -7.53 12.77
C GLU A 350 -9.57 -8.13 14.08
N ASP A 351 -8.90 -9.29 14.01
CA ASP A 351 -8.19 -9.86 15.16
C ASP A 351 -7.06 -8.93 15.66
N TRP A 352 -6.24 -8.43 14.74
CA TRP A 352 -5.15 -7.52 15.04
C TRP A 352 -5.63 -6.27 15.79
N ILE A 353 -6.60 -5.54 15.23
CA ILE A 353 -7.05 -4.26 15.81
C ILE A 353 -7.87 -4.48 17.09
N GLY A 354 -8.61 -5.59 17.18
CA GLY A 354 -9.36 -5.96 18.38
C GLY A 354 -8.42 -6.19 19.55
N ARG A 355 -7.43 -7.08 19.36
CA ARG A 355 -6.44 -7.43 20.40
C ARG A 355 -5.51 -6.26 20.72
N LEU A 356 -5.16 -5.43 19.74
CA LEU A 356 -4.37 -4.23 19.97
C LEU A 356 -5.10 -3.24 20.88
N ALA A 357 -6.38 -2.98 20.60
CA ALA A 357 -7.21 -2.08 21.41
C ALA A 357 -7.52 -2.62 22.81
N GLU A 358 -7.58 -3.95 22.99
CA GLU A 358 -7.66 -4.59 24.31
C GLU A 358 -6.34 -4.43 25.09
N ARG A 359 -5.21 -4.62 24.41
CA ARG A 359 -3.87 -4.61 25.02
C ARG A 359 -3.38 -3.21 25.38
N ALA A 360 -3.62 -2.24 24.51
CA ALA A 360 -3.12 -0.87 24.60
C ALA A 360 -4.12 0.13 23.99
N PRO A 361 -5.28 0.36 24.64
CA PRO A 361 -6.34 1.20 24.10
C PRO A 361 -5.90 2.64 23.78
N GLY A 362 -4.90 3.18 24.48
CA GLY A 362 -4.37 4.54 24.28
C GLY A 362 -3.26 4.66 23.24
N LEU A 363 -2.82 3.56 22.63
CA LEU A 363 -1.75 3.53 21.63
C LEU A 363 -2.16 4.27 20.36
N PHE A 364 -1.36 5.23 19.90
CA PHE A 364 -1.62 5.93 18.64
C PHE A 364 -1.19 5.10 17.43
N LEU A 365 -2.04 5.06 16.41
CA LEU A 365 -1.89 4.17 15.27
C LEU A 365 -1.48 4.91 13.99
N TYR A 366 -0.52 4.33 13.28
CA TYR A 366 -0.18 4.63 11.90
C TYR A 366 -0.04 3.33 11.08
N GLY A 367 -0.44 3.33 9.81
CA GLY A 367 -0.28 2.18 8.91
C GLY A 367 -1.40 2.10 7.90
N SER A 368 -1.62 0.92 7.32
CA SER A 368 -2.76 0.65 6.44
C SER A 368 -3.61 -0.50 6.97
N ASP A 369 -4.89 -0.47 6.65
CA ASP A 369 -5.78 -1.61 6.87
C ASP A 369 -5.69 -2.68 5.78
N HIS A 370 -6.53 -3.72 5.91
CA HIS A 370 -6.61 -4.84 4.96
C HIS A 370 -7.07 -4.47 3.55
N SER A 371 -7.61 -3.26 3.38
CA SER A 371 -8.02 -2.68 2.10
C SER A 371 -7.03 -1.61 1.64
N ASN A 372 -5.84 -1.57 2.25
CA ASN A 372 -4.78 -0.60 2.04
C ASN A 372 -5.22 0.86 2.26
N SER A 373 -6.30 1.10 3.00
CA SER A 373 -6.68 2.46 3.40
C SER A 373 -5.83 2.88 4.60
N SER A 374 -5.47 4.16 4.65
CA SER A 374 -4.61 4.67 5.72
C SER A 374 -5.26 4.52 7.08
N VAL A 375 -4.47 4.28 8.10
CA VAL A 375 -4.82 4.39 9.52
C VAL A 375 -3.88 5.43 10.07
N ASN A 376 -4.41 6.54 10.59
CA ASN A 376 -3.58 7.65 11.05
C ASN A 376 -4.25 8.41 12.19
N GLY A 377 -3.44 8.76 13.20
CA GLY A 377 -3.79 9.77 14.19
C GLY A 377 -4.94 9.41 15.13
N LEU A 378 -5.28 8.13 15.27
CA LEU A 378 -6.32 7.64 16.19
C LEU A 378 -5.69 6.72 17.24
N THR A 379 -6.33 6.65 18.41
CA THR A 379 -5.97 5.63 19.41
C THR A 379 -6.45 4.25 18.96
N ALA A 380 -5.86 3.19 19.52
CA ALA A 380 -6.25 1.82 19.23
C ALA A 380 -7.75 1.57 19.47
N ARG A 381 -8.27 2.11 20.58
CA ARG A 381 -9.70 2.04 20.90
C ARG A 381 -10.57 2.78 19.89
N ASP A 382 -10.27 4.06 19.64
CA ASP A 382 -11.10 4.89 18.77
C ASP A 382 -11.11 4.36 17.33
N TYR A 383 -9.95 3.88 16.86
CA TYR A 383 -9.84 3.26 15.55
C TYR A 383 -10.68 1.98 15.46
N ARG A 384 -10.55 1.07 16.42
CA ARG A 384 -11.34 -0.17 16.47
C ARG A 384 -12.84 0.12 16.46
N ASP A 385 -13.29 1.02 17.33
CA ASP A 385 -14.72 1.34 17.47
C ASP A 385 -15.26 1.99 16.20
N GLY A 386 -14.49 2.92 15.61
CA GLY A 386 -14.81 3.54 14.32
C GLY A 386 -14.82 2.57 13.14
N TYR A 387 -13.93 1.56 13.14
CA TYR A 387 -13.89 0.50 12.15
C TYR A 387 -15.13 -0.39 12.22
N PHE A 388 -15.47 -0.94 13.39
CA PHE A 388 -16.62 -1.84 13.52
C PHE A 388 -17.97 -1.14 13.34
N THR A 389 -18.06 0.15 13.67
CA THR A 389 -19.27 0.96 13.43
C THR A 389 -19.57 1.12 11.93
N ARG A 390 -18.54 1.24 11.08
CA ARG A 390 -18.69 1.47 9.64
C ARG A 390 -18.68 0.18 8.81
N GLY A 391 -18.29 -0.94 9.41
CA GLY A 391 -18.16 -2.22 8.74
C GLY A 391 -16.80 -2.41 8.08
N GLY A 392 -16.30 -3.65 8.14
CA GLY A 392 -15.00 -4.04 7.62
C GLY A 392 -14.98 -4.46 6.14
N ASP A 393 -15.91 -3.97 5.32
CA ASP A 393 -16.03 -4.41 3.92
C ASP A 393 -14.76 -4.04 3.12
N PRO A 394 -14.10 -4.99 2.43
CA PRO A 394 -12.92 -4.72 1.61
C PRO A 394 -13.20 -3.87 0.35
N LEU A 395 -14.46 -3.76 -0.07
CA LEU A 395 -14.86 -2.99 -1.25
C LEU A 395 -15.20 -1.54 -0.94
N LEU A 396 -15.44 -1.19 0.33
CA LEU A 396 -15.83 0.17 0.70
C LEU A 396 -14.62 0.98 1.19
N SER A 397 -14.55 2.23 0.75
CA SER A 397 -13.61 3.21 1.29
C SER A 397 -14.02 3.62 2.70
N ARG A 398 -13.03 3.92 3.53
CA ARG A 398 -13.24 4.38 4.90
C ARG A 398 -12.95 5.87 4.97
N SER A 399 -14.00 6.69 4.96
CA SER A 399 -13.92 8.15 4.88
C SER A 399 -13.47 8.87 6.17
N PHE A 400 -13.03 8.12 7.19
CA PHE A 400 -12.67 8.71 8.48
C PHE A 400 -11.17 8.86 8.71
N HIS A 401 -10.40 8.61 7.66
CA HIS A 401 -8.95 8.79 7.65
C HIS A 401 -8.60 10.17 7.14
N ARG A 402 -7.65 10.81 7.80
CA ARG A 402 -7.30 12.21 7.53
C ARG A 402 -6.53 12.37 6.22
N HIS A 403 -5.71 11.38 5.90
CA HIS A 403 -4.85 11.32 4.71
C HIS A 403 -4.95 9.94 4.04
N ALA A 404 -4.76 9.89 2.72
CA ALA A 404 -4.62 8.64 1.98
C ALA A 404 -3.16 8.21 1.97
N ILE A 405 -2.87 6.90 2.09
CA ILE A 405 -1.53 6.41 1.79
C ILE A 405 -1.35 6.40 0.29
N ARG A 406 -0.30 7.06 -0.17
CA ARG A 406 0.16 7.06 -1.56
C ARG A 406 1.58 6.51 -1.56
N PHE A 407 1.83 5.55 -2.45
CA PHE A 407 3.13 4.95 -2.73
C PHE A 407 3.81 5.62 -3.91
#